data_AF-A0A659UL89-F1
#
_entry.id   AF-A0A659UL89-F1
#
_cell.length_a   1.000
_cell.length_b   1.000
_cell.length_c   1.000
_cell.angle_alpha   90.00
_cell.angle_beta   90.00
_cell.angle_gamma   90.00
#
_symmetry.space_group_name_H-M   'P 1'
#
loop_
_entity.id
_entity.type
_entity.pdbx_description
1 polymer ?
#
loop_
_entity_poly.entity_id
_entity_poly.type
_entity_poly.pdbx_seq_one_letter_code
_entity_poly.pdbx_strand_id
1 'polypeptide(L)'
;LSDLDFASKAAISEIAARVGVSEPTVTRFCRNLGCEGLRDFKFYLAQAIAIGGQYLSPEPLSRDAREQRIASAITEAAIASIQRVSENLDMTTLVDVAARLAASGNVLCTGS
;
A
#
# COMPACT_ATOMS: atom_id res chain seq x y z
N LEU A 1 -11.02 -9.40 -14.83
CA LEU A 1 -9.65 -8.88 -14.69
C LEU A 1 -8.66 -9.93 -14.13
N SER A 2 -8.97 -11.22 -14.24
CA SER A 2 -8.25 -12.30 -13.54
C SER A 2 -6.91 -12.70 -14.14
N ASP A 3 -6.57 -12.20 -15.34
CA ASP A 3 -5.37 -12.63 -16.09
C ASP A 3 -4.86 -11.50 -16.98
N LEU A 4 -4.12 -10.56 -16.36
CA LEU A 4 -3.55 -9.39 -17.02
C LEU A 4 -2.39 -9.77 -17.97
N ASP A 5 -1.66 -10.84 -17.66
CA ASP A 5 -0.55 -11.33 -18.48
C ASP A 5 -1.06 -11.84 -19.82
N PHE A 6 -2.13 -12.65 -19.83
CA PHE A 6 -2.79 -13.05 -21.07
C PHE A 6 -3.26 -11.86 -21.89
N ALA A 7 -3.98 -10.92 -21.28
CA ALA A 7 -4.53 -9.76 -21.99
C ALA A 7 -3.43 -8.89 -22.63
N SER A 8 -2.24 -8.83 -22.02
CA SER A 8 -1.10 -8.08 -22.56
C SER A 8 -0.49 -8.73 -23.81
N LYS A 9 -0.55 -10.06 -23.94
CA LYS A 9 0.12 -10.83 -25.01
C LYS A 9 -0.84 -11.29 -26.12
N ALA A 10 -2.04 -11.73 -25.78
CA ALA A 10 -2.99 -12.40 -26.67
C ALA A 10 -3.45 -11.56 -27.88
N ALA A 11 -3.65 -12.18 -29.04
CA ALA A 11 -4.20 -11.49 -30.21
C ALA A 11 -5.64 -11.01 -29.97
N ILE A 12 -6.12 -10.04 -30.76
CA ILE A 12 -7.48 -9.50 -30.60
C ILE A 12 -8.56 -10.58 -30.76
N SER A 13 -8.34 -11.52 -31.66
CA SER A 13 -9.21 -12.68 -31.92
C SER A 13 -9.30 -13.60 -30.70
N GLU A 14 -8.17 -13.84 -30.02
CA GLU A 14 -8.11 -14.67 -28.80
C GLU A 14 -8.82 -13.99 -27.63
N ILE A 15 -8.62 -12.68 -27.47
CA ILE A 15 -9.31 -11.88 -26.45
C ILE A 15 -10.82 -11.92 -26.71
N ALA A 16 -11.23 -11.66 -27.95
CA ALA A 16 -12.62 -11.66 -28.39
C ALA A 16 -13.29 -13.02 -28.15
N ALA A 17 -12.62 -14.11 -28.53
CA ALA A 17 -13.10 -15.47 -28.31
C ALA A 17 -13.22 -15.81 -26.81
N ARG A 18 -12.21 -15.47 -25.99
CA ARG A 18 -12.19 -15.78 -24.56
C ARG A 18 -13.33 -15.11 -23.78
N VAL A 19 -13.75 -13.92 -24.19
CA VAL A 19 -14.84 -13.16 -23.55
C VAL A 19 -16.17 -13.24 -24.31
N GLY A 20 -16.24 -13.98 -25.43
CA GLY A 20 -17.47 -14.21 -26.18
C GLY A 20 -18.00 -12.97 -26.92
N VAL A 21 -17.12 -12.10 -27.41
CA VAL A 21 -17.49 -10.88 -28.15
C VAL A 21 -16.82 -10.84 -29.53
N SER A 22 -17.20 -9.88 -30.38
CA SER A 22 -16.53 -9.64 -31.66
C SER A 22 -15.28 -8.76 -31.52
N GLU A 23 -14.32 -8.88 -32.43
CA GLU A 23 -13.10 -8.06 -32.44
C GLU A 23 -13.37 -6.53 -32.45
N PRO A 24 -14.37 -6.00 -33.20
CA PRO A 24 -14.71 -4.58 -33.12
C PRO A 24 -15.18 -4.14 -31.73
N THR A 25 -15.79 -5.04 -30.94
CA THR A 25 -16.17 -4.75 -29.55
C THR A 25 -14.95 -4.58 -28.65
N VAL A 26 -13.92 -5.43 -28.82
CA VAL A 26 -12.64 -5.26 -28.12
C VAL A 26 -11.97 -3.94 -28.50
N THR A 27 -12.02 -3.57 -29.77
CA THR A 27 -11.44 -2.30 -30.25
C THR A 27 -12.18 -1.08 -29.68
N ARG A 28 -13.52 -1.13 -29.65
CA ARG A 28 -14.34 -0.07 -29.03
C ARG A 28 -14.07 0.06 -27.54
N PHE A 29 -13.90 -1.05 -26.82
CA PHE A 29 -13.52 -1.04 -25.42
C PHE A 29 -12.20 -0.29 -25.19
N CYS A 30 -11.16 -0.59 -25.99
CA CYS A 30 -9.86 0.10 -25.88
C CYS A 30 -10.00 1.62 -26.10
N ARG A 31 -10.82 2.03 -27.07
CA ARG A 31 -11.09 3.45 -27.36
C ARG A 31 -11.87 4.15 -26.26
N ASN A 32 -12.82 3.48 -25.63
CA ASN A 32 -13.56 4.02 -24.50
C ASN A 32 -12.66 4.24 -23.27
N LEU A 33 -11.53 3.53 -23.18
CA LEU A 33 -10.48 3.76 -22.18
C LEU A 33 -9.48 4.86 -22.57
N GLY A 34 -9.67 5.51 -23.72
CA GLY A 34 -8.79 6.57 -24.22
C GLY A 34 -7.60 6.08 -25.03
N CYS A 35 -7.52 4.80 -25.39
CA CYS A 35 -6.45 4.26 -26.23
C CYS A 35 -6.85 4.27 -27.71
N GLU A 36 -5.91 4.44 -28.64
CA GLU A 36 -6.24 4.45 -30.09
C GLU A 36 -6.76 3.09 -30.60
N GLY A 37 -6.38 2.01 -29.92
CA GLY A 37 -6.80 0.63 -30.19
C GLY A 37 -6.10 -0.37 -29.27
N LEU A 38 -6.16 -1.66 -29.63
CA LEU A 38 -5.65 -2.73 -28.76
C LEU A 38 -4.13 -2.64 -28.52
N ARG A 39 -3.34 -2.23 -29.52
CA ARG A 39 -1.88 -2.12 -29.37
C ARG A 39 -1.50 -1.09 -28.31
N ASP A 40 -2.15 0.08 -28.38
CA ASP A 40 -1.92 1.19 -27.45
C ASP A 40 -2.42 0.82 -26.04
N PHE A 41 -3.59 0.19 -25.94
CA PHE A 41 -4.07 -0.40 -24.68
C PHE A 41 -3.07 -1.38 -24.06
N LYS A 42 -2.51 -2.31 -24.86
CA LYS A 42 -1.51 -3.27 -24.39
C LYS A 42 -0.22 -2.60 -23.91
N PHE A 43 0.19 -1.51 -24.53
CA PHE A 43 1.36 -0.74 -24.11
C PHE A 43 1.16 -0.17 -22.71
N TYR A 44 0.05 0.52 -22.47
CA TYR A 44 -0.29 1.04 -21.14
C TYR A 44 -0.50 -0.07 -20.12
N LEU A 45 -1.12 -1.19 -20.52
CA LEU A 45 -1.29 -2.35 -19.65
C LEU A 45 0.06 -2.96 -19.23
N ALA A 46 1.00 -3.11 -20.16
CA ALA A 46 2.34 -3.60 -19.87
C ALA A 46 3.10 -2.65 -18.94
N GLN A 47 2.99 -1.34 -19.15
CA GLN A 47 3.57 -0.33 -18.27
C GLN A 47 2.96 -0.40 -16.86
N ALA A 48 1.64 -0.55 -16.75
CA ALA A 48 0.95 -0.70 -15.47
C ALA A 48 1.37 -1.98 -14.72
N ILE A 49 1.56 -3.09 -15.44
CA ILE A 49 2.08 -4.34 -14.86
C ILE A 49 3.54 -4.16 -14.40
N ALA A 50 4.39 -3.49 -15.18
CA ALA A 50 5.79 -3.29 -14.84
C ALA A 50 5.98 -2.38 -13.61
N ILE A 51 5.15 -1.34 -13.47
CA ILE A 51 5.25 -0.38 -12.36
C ILE A 51 4.46 -0.87 -11.12
N GLY A 52 3.32 -1.52 -11.32
CA GLY A 52 2.34 -1.80 -10.27
C GLY A 52 1.94 -3.27 -10.12
N GLY A 53 2.56 -4.22 -10.82
CA GLY A 53 2.18 -5.63 -10.82
C GLY A 53 2.10 -6.25 -9.42
N GLN A 54 3.01 -5.86 -8.52
CA GLN A 54 2.99 -6.33 -7.12
C GLN A 54 1.80 -5.80 -6.28
N TYR A 55 1.19 -4.70 -6.70
CA TYR A 55 0.00 -4.13 -6.06
C TYR A 55 -1.30 -4.64 -6.68
N LEU A 56 -1.28 -5.05 -7.96
CA LEU A 56 -2.46 -5.52 -8.70
C LEU A 56 -2.79 -6.99 -8.42
N SER A 57 -1.76 -7.80 -8.14
CA SER A 57 -1.89 -9.17 -7.69
C SER A 57 -0.96 -9.37 -6.49
N PRO A 58 -1.35 -8.93 -5.27
CA PRO A 58 -0.58 -9.27 -4.09
C PRO A 58 -0.61 -10.80 -3.97
N GLU A 59 0.54 -11.43 -4.16
CA GLU A 59 0.70 -12.83 -3.81
C GLU A 59 0.30 -12.96 -2.34
N PRO A 60 -0.64 -13.87 -1.98
CA PRO A 60 -1.03 -14.01 -0.60
C PRO A 60 0.22 -14.33 0.20
N LEU A 61 0.63 -13.38 1.06
CA LEU A 61 1.80 -13.55 1.90
C LEU A 61 1.67 -14.87 2.64
N SER A 62 2.77 -15.62 2.73
CA SER A 62 2.83 -16.72 3.67
C SER A 62 2.44 -16.21 5.06
N ARG A 63 1.85 -17.08 5.88
CA ARG A 63 1.44 -16.71 7.24
C ARG A 63 2.59 -16.03 8.00
N ASP A 64 3.79 -16.57 7.85
CA ASP A 64 5.01 -16.07 8.47
C ASP A 64 5.37 -14.65 7.99
N ALA A 65 5.30 -14.40 6.68
CA ALA A 65 5.58 -13.07 6.12
C ALA A 65 4.57 -12.01 6.58
N ARG A 66 3.30 -12.41 6.78
CA ARG A 66 2.26 -11.53 7.34
C ARG A 66 2.51 -11.22 8.81
N GLU A 67 2.82 -12.23 9.62
CA GLU A 67 3.13 -12.06 11.04
C GLU A 67 4.37 -11.19 11.25
N GLN A 68 5.41 -11.39 10.45
CA GLN A 68 6.61 -10.54 10.47
C GLN A 68 6.31 -9.08 10.10
N ARG A 69 5.48 -8.82 9.08
CA ARG A 69 5.04 -7.47 8.74
C ARG A 69 4.29 -6.78 9.87
N ILE A 70 3.41 -7.49 10.55
CA ILE A 70 2.66 -6.94 11.69
C ILE A 70 3.62 -6.56 12.80
N ALA A 71 4.56 -7.45 13.14
CA ALA A 71 5.58 -7.18 14.15
C ALA A 71 6.41 -5.95 13.79
N SER A 72 6.93 -5.87 12.55
CA SER A 72 7.69 -4.72 12.05
C SER A 72 6.89 -3.42 12.09
N ALA A 73 5.63 -3.43 11.64
CA ALA A 73 4.81 -2.23 11.63
C ALA A 73 4.56 -1.69 13.05
N ILE A 74 4.31 -2.58 14.01
CA ILE A 74 4.11 -2.19 15.42
C ILE A 74 5.39 -1.63 16.02
N THR A 75 6.54 -2.29 15.78
CA THR A 75 7.82 -1.84 16.35
C THR A 75 8.27 -0.54 15.73
N GLU A 76 8.14 -0.36 14.42
CA GLU A 76 8.45 0.89 13.73
C GLU A 76 7.57 2.05 14.22
N ALA A 77 6.27 1.81 14.39
CA ALA A 77 5.36 2.82 14.94
C ALA A 77 5.71 3.20 16.38
N ALA A 78 6.10 2.23 17.22
CA ALA A 78 6.56 2.49 18.59
C ALA A 78 7.86 3.30 18.61
N ILE A 79 8.85 2.93 17.78
CA ILE A 79 10.12 3.66 17.64
C ILE A 79 9.86 5.10 17.21
N ALA A 80 9.07 5.32 16.17
CA ALA A 80 8.73 6.64 15.68
C ALA A 80 8.01 7.49 16.76
N SER A 81 7.13 6.87 17.54
CA SER A 81 6.44 7.55 18.64
C SER A 81 7.39 8.00 19.75
N ILE A 82 8.32 7.12 20.15
CA ILE A 82 9.34 7.44 21.16
C ILE A 82 10.28 8.55 20.64
N GLN A 83 10.72 8.46 19.40
CA GLN A 83 11.56 9.48 18.76
C GLN A 83 10.86 10.84 18.75
N ARG A 84 9.59 10.88 18.32
CA ARG A 84 8.79 12.11 18.31
C ARG A 84 8.65 12.72 19.70
N VAL A 85 8.43 11.91 20.73
CA VAL A 85 8.39 12.41 22.12
C VAL A 85 9.76 12.97 22.52
N SER A 86 10.85 12.29 22.20
CA SER A 86 12.21 12.75 22.54
C SER A 86 12.59 14.06 21.85
N GLU A 87 12.20 14.25 20.58
CA GLU A 87 12.51 15.45 19.80
C GLU A 87 11.72 16.67 20.26
N ASN A 88 10.52 16.47 20.81
CA ASN A 88 9.61 17.54 21.24
C ASN A 88 9.60 17.73 22.76
N LEU A 89 10.53 17.10 23.47
CA LEU A 89 10.60 17.15 24.92
C LEU A 89 11.20 18.50 25.36
N ASP A 90 10.42 19.31 26.06
CA ASP A 90 10.95 20.52 26.70
C ASP A 90 11.66 20.15 28.01
N MET A 91 12.99 20.15 27.95
CA MET A 91 13.85 19.82 29.09
C MET A 91 13.72 20.81 30.25
N THR A 92 13.37 22.08 30.00
CA THR A 92 13.17 23.06 31.06
C THR A 92 11.94 22.70 31.89
N THR A 93 10.80 22.47 31.21
CA THR A 93 9.57 22.02 31.88
C THR A 93 9.77 20.69 32.62
N LEU A 94 10.51 19.75 32.03
CA LEU A 94 10.78 18.45 32.66
C LEU A 94 11.55 18.57 33.97
N VAL A 95 12.62 19.36 34.00
CA VAL A 95 13.43 19.57 35.20
C VAL A 95 12.61 20.26 36.28
N ASP A 96 11.78 21.25 35.91
CA ASP A 96 10.90 21.93 36.84
C ASP A 96 9.87 20.97 37.47
N VAL A 97 9.24 20.12 36.66
CA VAL A 97 8.30 19.10 37.15
C VAL A 97 9.03 18.09 38.05
N ALA A 98 10.22 17.63 37.67
CA ALA A 98 11.01 16.71 38.47
C ALA A 98 11.36 17.30 39.84
N ALA A 99 11.75 18.57 39.90
CA ALA A 99 12.02 19.27 41.16
C ALA A 99 10.77 19.36 42.05
N ARG A 100 9.61 19.65 41.47
CA ARG A 100 8.33 19.68 42.20
C ARG A 100 7.92 18.31 42.73
N LEU A 101 8.14 17.25 41.94
CA LEU A 101 7.91 15.87 42.38
C LEU A 101 8.84 15.50 43.55
N ALA A 102 10.13 15.83 43.47
CA ALA A 102 11.10 15.54 44.51
C ALA A 102 10.81 16.26 45.84
N ALA A 103 10.24 17.46 45.79
CA ALA A 103 9.85 18.23 46.96
C ALA A 103 8.46 17.86 47.52
N SER A 104 7.70 17.02 46.82
CA SER A 104 6.33 16.68 47.21
C SER A 104 6.29 15.59 48.29
N GLY A 105 5.37 15.72 49.25
CA GLY A 105 5.15 14.71 50.28
C GLY A 105 4.39 13.48 49.78
N ASN A 106 3.53 13.63 48.77
CA ASN A 106 2.73 12.57 48.16
C ASN A 106 2.42 12.91 46.69
N VAL A 107 2.41 11.91 45.81
CA VAL A 107 2.02 12.02 44.39
C VAL A 107 0.93 11.00 44.09
N LEU A 108 -0.21 11.45 43.58
CA LEU A 108 -1.30 10.59 43.13
C LEU A 108 -1.20 10.42 41.61
N CYS A 109 -1.02 9.18 41.15
CA CYS A 109 -1.06 8.83 39.73
C CYS A 109 -2.41 8.17 39.42
N THR A 110 -3.08 8.66 38.37
CA THR A 110 -4.32 8.06 37.87
C THR A 110 -4.17 7.70 36.40
N GLY A 111 -4.62 6.51 36.01
CA GLY A 111 -4.70 6.08 34.61
C GLY A 111 -5.90 5.15 34.43
N SER A 112 -6.50 5.17 33.25
CA SER A 112 -7.62 4.32 32.84
C SER A 112 -7.19 3.30 31.79
#